data_AF-A0A0M0LFC2-F1
#
_entry.id   AF-A0A0M0LFC2-F1
#
_cell.length_a   1.000
_cell.length_b   1.000
_cell.length_c   1.000
_cell.angle_alpha   90.00
_cell.angle_beta   90.00
_cell.angle_gamma   90.00
#
_symmetry.space_group_name_H-M   'P 1'
#
loop_
_entity.id
_entity.type
_entity.pdbx_description
1 polymer ?
#
loop_
_entity_poly.entity_id
_entity_poly.type
_entity_poly.pdbx_seq_one_letter_code
_entity_poly.pdbx_strand_id
1 'polypeptide(L)'
;MSHDVEARTRSKHEYEYARKRANQGMRNQVTVFAIMIFLTFIAFAAVQAGMSAYLVAPLILLFAAVQVALQLYYFMHWSEKGHGMAQFFMYSAAFIAFTMILAFVTIIWW
;
A
#
# COMPACT_ATOMS: atom_id res chain seq x y z
N MET A 1 -34.10 8.59 -26.36
CA MET A 1 -34.18 8.80 -24.90
C MET A 1 -32.84 9.34 -24.44
N SER A 2 -32.71 10.66 -24.43
CA SER A 2 -31.53 11.34 -23.90
C SER A 2 -31.60 11.27 -22.37
N HIS A 3 -30.60 10.66 -21.75
CA HIS A 3 -30.43 10.75 -20.30
C HIS A 3 -30.04 12.18 -19.98
N ASP A 4 -30.99 12.94 -19.42
CA ASP A 4 -30.71 14.25 -18.84
C ASP A 4 -29.72 14.04 -17.70
N VAL A 5 -28.46 14.40 -17.96
CA VAL A 5 -27.45 14.54 -16.92
C VAL A 5 -27.84 15.81 -16.17
N GLU A 6 -28.79 15.69 -15.25
CA GLU A 6 -29.05 16.71 -14.25
C GLU A 6 -27.74 16.92 -13.49
N ALA A 7 -26.99 17.94 -13.90
CA ALA A 7 -25.84 18.44 -13.19
C ALA A 7 -26.36 18.98 -11.86
N ARG A 8 -26.53 18.10 -10.86
CA ARG A 8 -26.76 18.52 -9.48
C ARG A 8 -25.59 19.40 -9.10
N THR A 9 -25.82 20.70 -9.09
CA THR A 9 -24.91 21.70 -8.53
C THR A 9 -24.81 21.38 -7.05
N ARG A 10 -23.77 20.63 -6.68
CA ARG A 10 -23.47 20.34 -5.28
C ARG A 10 -23.50 21.64 -4.48
N SER A 11 -24.22 21.63 -3.38
CA SER A 11 -24.31 22.79 -2.50
C SER A 11 -22.90 23.21 -2.05
N LYS A 12 -22.65 24.50 -1.84
CA LYS A 12 -21.35 24.99 -1.31
C LYS A 12 -20.92 24.22 -0.06
N HIS A 13 -21.89 23.82 0.77
CA HIS A 13 -21.65 22.98 1.94
C HIS A 13 -21.13 21.59 1.58
N GLU A 14 -21.72 20.89 0.59
CA GLU A 14 -21.22 19.57 0.14
C GLU A 14 -19.79 19.64 -0.40
N TYR A 15 -19.45 20.72 -1.11
CA TYR A 15 -18.07 20.94 -1.60
C TYR A 15 -17.08 21.11 -0.44
N GLU A 16 -17.42 21.92 0.56
CA GLU A 16 -16.58 22.11 1.75
C GLU A 16 -16.43 20.84 2.58
N TYR A 17 -17.50 20.06 2.75
CA TYR A 17 -17.45 18.76 3.43
C TYR A 17 -16.57 17.76 2.67
N ALA A 18 -16.72 17.66 1.34
CA ALA A 18 -15.89 16.79 0.51
C ALA A 18 -14.41 17.19 0.57
N ARG A 19 -14.10 18.50 0.53
CA ARG A 19 -12.73 19.01 0.63
C ARG A 19 -12.09 18.72 1.99
N LYS A 20 -12.84 18.88 3.09
CA LYS A 20 -12.35 18.53 4.44
C LYS A 20 -12.08 17.03 4.57
N ARG A 21 -12.98 16.18 4.06
CA ARG A 21 -12.80 14.72 4.06
C ARG A 21 -11.59 14.28 3.24
N ALA A 22 -11.40 14.85 2.05
CA ALA A 22 -10.24 14.56 1.21
C ALA A 22 -8.92 14.96 1.89
N ASN A 23 -8.87 16.13 2.53
CA ASN A 23 -7.69 16.57 3.27
C ASN A 23 -7.35 15.64 4.45
N GLN A 24 -8.35 15.10 5.16
CA GLN A 24 -8.10 14.13 6.23
C GLN A 24 -7.58 12.79 5.69
N GLY A 25 -8.16 12.28 4.60
CA GLY A 25 -7.68 11.06 3.95
C GLY A 25 -6.23 11.19 3.45
N MET A 26 -5.91 12.33 2.82
CA MET A 26 -4.57 12.59 2.31
C MET A 26 -3.53 12.72 3.44
N ARG A 27 -3.89 13.32 4.59
CA ARG A 27 -2.99 13.38 5.75
C ARG A 27 -2.62 11.99 6.26
N ASN A 28 -3.59 11.09 6.39
CA ASN A 28 -3.33 9.72 6.84
C ASN A 28 -2.42 8.97 5.85
N GLN A 29 -2.66 9.12 4.55
CA GLN A 29 -1.80 8.51 3.52
C GLN A 29 -0.36 9.03 3.59
N VAL A 30 -0.17 10.35 3.77
CA VAL A 30 1.16 10.95 3.91
C VAL A 30 1.87 10.50 5.19
N THR A 31 1.15 10.38 6.32
CA THR A 31 1.73 9.88 7.58
C THR A 31 2.27 8.47 7.42
N VAL A 32 1.53 7.59 6.75
CA VAL A 32 1.93 6.19 6.53
C VAL A 32 3.09 6.11 5.57
N PHE A 33 3.05 6.89 4.50
CA PHE A 33 4.15 6.96 3.54
C PHE A 33 5.45 7.40 4.23
N ALA A 34 5.38 8.38 5.14
CA ALA A 34 6.52 8.80 5.94
C ALA A 34 7.03 7.68 6.86
N ILE A 35 6.13 6.91 7.50
CA ILE A 35 6.50 5.75 8.33
C ILE A 35 7.20 4.67 7.48
N MET A 36 6.71 4.40 6.27
CA MET A 36 7.32 3.42 5.37
C MET A 36 8.75 3.79 5.01
N ILE A 37 8.96 5.04 4.60
CA ILE A 37 10.29 5.57 4.27
C ILE A 37 11.22 5.47 5.49
N PHE A 38 10.71 5.83 6.67
CA PHE A 38 11.48 5.75 7.91
C PHE A 38 11.93 4.31 8.21
N LEU A 39 11.01 3.34 8.11
CA LEU A 39 11.33 1.93 8.30
C LEU A 39 12.32 1.41 7.25
N THR A 40 12.23 1.84 5.99
CA THR A 40 13.21 1.46 4.97
C THR A 40 14.60 2.03 5.23
N PHE A 41 14.70 3.26 5.74
CA PHE A 41 15.99 3.84 6.12
C PHE A 41 16.66 3.07 7.25
N ILE A 42 15.89 2.59 8.23
CA ILE A 42 16.42 1.73 9.30
C ILE A 42 16.96 0.42 8.72
N ALA A 43 16.24 -0.21 7.80
CA ALA A 43 16.70 -1.44 7.15
C ALA A 43 18.01 -1.22 6.37
N PHE A 44 18.15 -0.12 5.63
CA PHE A 44 19.40 0.21 4.93
C PHE A 44 20.53 0.59 5.87
N ALA A 45 20.25 1.33 6.94
CA ALA A 45 21.25 1.64 7.97
C ALA A 45 21.76 0.37 8.65
N ALA A 46 20.88 -0.62 8.89
CA ALA A 46 21.26 -1.91 9.45
C ALA A 46 22.19 -2.72 8.53
N VAL A 47 22.02 -2.64 7.20
CA VAL A 47 22.95 -3.20 6.22
C VAL A 47 24.29 -2.47 6.25
N GLN A 48 24.23 -1.13 6.22
CA GLN A 48 25.43 -0.28 6.17
C GLN A 48 26.30 -0.42 7.43
N ALA A 49 25.70 -0.71 8.58
CA ALA A 49 26.39 -0.99 9.83
C ALA A 49 27.27 -2.26 9.79
N GLY A 50 27.23 -3.04 8.70
CA GLY A 50 28.11 -4.18 8.51
C GLY A 50 27.80 -5.38 9.42
N MET A 51 26.56 -5.47 9.92
CA MET A 51 26.12 -6.64 10.67
C MET A 51 26.19 -7.91 9.81
N SER A 52 26.33 -9.08 10.44
CA SER A 52 26.46 -10.34 9.70
C SER A 52 25.24 -10.59 8.81
N ALA A 53 25.49 -11.09 7.60
CA ALA A 53 24.42 -11.37 6.63
C ALA A 53 23.34 -12.31 7.19
N TYR A 54 23.70 -13.18 8.14
CA TYR A 54 22.77 -14.09 8.82
C TYR A 54 21.76 -13.38 9.73
N LEU A 55 22.11 -12.21 10.29
CA LEU A 55 21.20 -11.39 11.09
C LEU A 55 20.45 -10.37 10.24
N VAL A 56 21.15 -9.81 9.25
CA VAL A 56 20.61 -8.74 8.39
C VAL A 56 19.57 -9.27 7.39
N ALA A 57 19.82 -10.43 6.78
CA ALA A 57 18.89 -11.01 5.79
C ALA A 57 17.48 -11.25 6.37
N PRO A 58 17.29 -11.99 7.48
CA PRO A 58 15.95 -12.20 8.04
C PRO A 58 15.32 -10.91 8.56
N LEU A 59 16.12 -9.98 9.09
CA LEU A 59 15.64 -8.67 9.55
C LEU A 59 15.04 -7.85 8.40
N ILE A 60 15.72 -7.79 7.26
CA ILE A 60 15.22 -7.09 6.06
C ILE A 60 13.98 -7.79 5.51
N LEU A 61 13.97 -9.12 5.48
CA LEU A 61 12.83 -9.90 4.99
C LEU A 61 11.58 -9.65 5.84
N LEU A 62 11.74 -9.54 7.16
CA LEU A 62 10.68 -9.13 8.08
C LEU A 62 10.19 -7.70 7.77
N PHE A 63 11.09 -6.74 7.61
CA PHE A 63 10.71 -5.38 7.25
C PHE A 63 10.02 -5.34 5.88
N ALA A 64 10.49 -6.09 4.88
CA ALA A 64 9.87 -6.18 3.56
C ALA A 64 8.44 -6.73 3.64
N ALA A 65 8.20 -7.78 4.43
CA ALA A 65 6.86 -8.31 4.66
C ALA A 65 5.94 -7.27 5.32
N VAL A 66 6.42 -6.56 6.34
CA VAL A 66 5.67 -5.46 6.99
C VAL A 66 5.36 -4.34 5.99
N GLN A 67 6.31 -4.00 5.12
CA GLN A 67 6.12 -2.99 4.07
C GLN A 67 5.01 -3.40 3.11
N VAL A 68 5.01 -4.63 2.60
CA VAL A 68 3.95 -5.13 1.71
C VAL A 68 2.59 -5.10 2.42
N ALA A 69 2.51 -5.54 3.68
CA ALA A 69 1.26 -5.52 4.45
C ALA A 69 0.72 -4.10 4.67
N LEU A 70 1.59 -3.16 5.07
CA LEU A 70 1.21 -1.76 5.26
C LEU A 70 0.81 -1.09 3.94
N GLN A 71 1.49 -1.42 2.84
CA GLN A 71 1.15 -0.91 1.50
C GLN A 71 -0.24 -1.40 1.11
N LEU A 72 -0.52 -2.69 1.25
CA LEU A 72 -1.84 -3.24 0.96
C LEU A 72 -2.93 -2.65 1.87
N TYR A 73 -2.69 -2.49 3.17
CA TYR A 73 -3.68 -1.96 4.11
C TYR A 73 -4.08 -0.51 3.78
N TYR A 74 -3.11 0.37 3.52
CA TYR A 74 -3.38 1.79 3.31
C TYR A 74 -3.75 2.15 1.87
N PHE A 75 -3.16 1.51 0.85
CA PHE A 75 -3.60 1.73 -0.53
C PHE A 75 -5.03 1.22 -0.75
N MET A 76 -5.46 0.19 -0.03
CA MET A 76 -6.76 -0.42 -0.23
C MET A 76 -7.90 0.19 0.58
N HIS A 77 -7.72 1.40 1.16
CA HIS A 77 -8.78 2.17 1.84
C HIS A 77 -9.79 1.28 2.61
N TRP A 78 -9.29 0.40 3.48
CA TRP A 78 -10.10 -0.58 4.24
C TRP A 78 -11.21 0.06 5.13
N SER A 79 -11.26 1.40 5.17
CA SER A 79 -12.28 2.20 5.84
C SER A 79 -13.64 2.26 5.10
N GLU A 80 -13.73 1.93 3.81
CA GLU A 80 -15.00 2.01 3.06
C GLU A 80 -15.68 0.63 2.93
N LYS A 81 -16.79 0.44 3.66
CA LYS A 81 -17.66 -0.75 3.61
C LYS A 81 -18.04 -1.08 2.15
N GLY A 82 -17.68 -2.28 1.66
CA GLY A 82 -18.30 -2.88 0.46
C GLY A 82 -17.40 -3.55 -0.59
N HIS A 83 -16.07 -3.62 -0.42
CA HIS A 83 -15.17 -4.01 -1.53
C HIS A 83 -14.47 -5.36 -1.37
N GLY A 84 -15.22 -6.43 -1.05
CA GLY A 84 -14.69 -7.80 -1.02
C GLY A 84 -14.09 -8.26 -2.35
N MET A 85 -14.62 -7.78 -3.48
CA MET A 85 -14.10 -8.10 -4.81
C MET A 85 -12.73 -7.45 -5.08
N ALA A 86 -12.52 -6.19 -4.69
CA ALA A 86 -11.23 -5.52 -4.87
C ALA A 86 -10.14 -6.16 -3.99
N GLN A 87 -10.50 -6.54 -2.77
CA GLN A 87 -9.62 -7.31 -1.87
C GLN A 87 -9.21 -8.64 -2.51
N PHE A 88 -10.18 -9.39 -3.05
CA PHE A 88 -9.91 -10.68 -3.71
C PHE A 88 -8.93 -10.54 -4.89
N PHE A 89 -9.17 -9.59 -5.79
CA PHE A 89 -8.27 -9.32 -6.90
C PHE A 89 -6.86 -8.94 -6.42
N MET A 90 -6.74 -8.12 -5.37
CA MET A 90 -5.43 -7.73 -4.86
C MET A 90 -4.67 -8.89 -4.21
N TYR A 91 -5.33 -9.73 -3.40
CA TYR A 91 -4.69 -10.92 -2.84
C TYR A 91 -4.28 -11.91 -3.93
N SER A 92 -5.10 -12.09 -4.98
CA SER A 92 -4.73 -12.92 -6.14
C SER A 92 -3.53 -12.36 -6.89
N ALA A 93 -3.46 -11.04 -7.10
CA ALA A 93 -2.34 -10.39 -7.76
C ALA A 93 -1.05 -10.51 -6.93
N ALA A 94 -1.14 -10.32 -5.61
CA ALA A 94 -0.03 -10.52 -4.69
C ALA A 94 0.47 -11.97 -4.70
N PHE A 95 -0.45 -12.95 -4.72
CA PHE A 95 -0.10 -14.37 -4.80
C PHE A 95 0.60 -14.73 -6.13
N ILE A 96 0.09 -14.25 -7.26
CA ILE A 96 0.70 -14.44 -8.58
C ILE A 96 2.08 -13.75 -8.64
N ALA A 97 2.21 -12.52 -8.15
CA ALA A 97 3.48 -11.81 -8.12
C ALA A 97 4.52 -12.54 -7.24
N PHE A 98 4.10 -13.02 -6.07
CA PHE A 98 4.97 -13.77 -5.16
C PHE A 98 5.45 -15.09 -5.78
N THR A 99 4.54 -15.88 -6.35
CA THR A 99 4.88 -17.14 -7.01
C THR A 99 5.75 -16.93 -8.25
N MET A 100 5.51 -15.87 -9.01
CA MET A 100 6.36 -15.49 -10.15
C MET A 100 7.79 -15.15 -9.69
N ILE A 101 7.96 -14.30 -8.68
CA ILE A 101 9.29 -13.97 -8.14
C ILE A 101 10.01 -15.23 -7.64
N LEU A 102 9.30 -16.11 -6.91
CA LEU A 102 9.87 -17.38 -6.47
C LEU A 102 10.33 -18.24 -7.64
N ALA A 103 9.54 -18.37 -8.71
CA ALA A 103 9.93 -19.13 -9.90
C ALA A 103 11.19 -18.54 -10.56
N PHE A 104 11.28 -17.21 -10.70
CA PHE A 104 12.46 -16.57 -11.26
C PHE A 104 13.72 -16.79 -10.40
N VAL A 105 13.61 -16.62 -9.08
CA VAL A 105 14.76 -16.76 -8.16
C VAL A 105 15.19 -18.23 -7.99
N THR A 106 14.27 -19.19 -8.01
CA THR A 106 14.57 -20.60 -7.71
C THR A 106 14.79 -21.47 -8.94
N ILE A 107 14.12 -21.20 -10.06
CA ILE A 107 14.17 -22.05 -11.27
C ILE A 107 15.02 -21.41 -12.36
N ILE A 108 14.89 -20.09 -12.59
CA ILE A 108 15.51 -19.42 -13.75
C ILE A 108 16.90 -18.85 -13.43
N TRP A 109 17.14 -18.42 -12.18
CA TRP A 109 18.42 -17.80 -11.79
C TRP A 109 19.59 -18.80 -11.71
N TRP A 110 19.33 -20.09 -11.88
CA TRP A 110 20.35 -21.15 -11.88
C TRP A 110 20.62 -21.64 -13.31
#